data_AF-A0A2E8SY14-F1
#
_entry.id   AF-A0A2E8SY14-F1
#
_cell.length_a   1.000
_cell.length_b   1.000
_cell.length_c   1.000
_cell.angle_alpha   90.00
_cell.angle_beta   90.00
_cell.angle_gamma   90.00
#
_symmetry.space_group_name_H-M   'P 1'
#
loop_
_entity.id
_entity.type
_entity.pdbx_description
1 polymer ?
#
loop_
_entity_poly.entity_id
_entity_poly.type
_entity_poly.pdbx_seq_one_letter_code
_entity_poly.pdbx_strand_id
1 'polypeptide(L)'
;MSTLLNSMSTHYKTVPGTEQNLSLEQDMHPFDQTQTECSPPHPVLVDGMLGRASVGSLGGYSTRICIELDEEHPDLGTYFVTKYFRINTPGTVTWGHEGKSFSIQKIIQGTHS
;
A
#
# COMPACT_ATOMS: atom_id res chain seq x y z
N MET A 1 -17.36 11.74 -37.94
CA MET A 1 -17.37 12.08 -36.51
C MET A 1 -17.01 10.82 -35.73
N SER A 2 -15.71 10.56 -35.52
CA SER A 2 -15.26 9.41 -34.73
C SER A 2 -14.66 9.98 -33.45
N THR A 3 -15.37 9.80 -32.34
CA THR A 3 -14.95 10.24 -31.01
C THR A 3 -13.68 9.50 -30.65
N LEU A 4 -12.55 10.21 -30.61
CA LEU A 4 -11.30 9.72 -30.05
C LEU A 4 -11.55 9.44 -28.57
N LEU A 5 -11.52 8.17 -28.18
CA LEU A 5 -11.34 7.78 -26.79
C LEU A 5 -9.97 8.32 -26.38
N ASN A 6 -9.95 9.47 -25.71
CA ASN A 6 -8.77 9.99 -25.03
C ASN A 6 -8.37 8.92 -24.00
N SER A 7 -7.42 8.07 -24.36
CA SER A 7 -6.68 7.26 -23.39
C SER A 7 -5.94 8.23 -22.48
N MET A 8 -6.56 8.64 -21.37
CA MET A 8 -5.88 9.30 -20.28
C MET A 8 -4.94 8.28 -19.65
N SER A 9 -3.76 8.12 -20.24
CA SER A 9 -2.69 7.32 -19.65
C SER A 9 -2.17 8.08 -18.44
N THR A 10 -2.73 7.80 -17.26
CA THR A 10 -2.21 8.33 -16.00
C THR A 10 -0.80 7.78 -15.78
N HIS A 11 0.19 8.64 -15.85
CA HIS A 11 1.58 8.26 -15.59
C HIS A 11 1.92 8.61 -14.14
N TYR A 12 1.99 7.56 -13.31
CA TYR A 12 2.49 7.68 -11.95
C TYR A 12 4.02 7.56 -11.96
N LYS A 13 4.68 8.52 -11.31
CA LYS A 13 6.07 8.34 -10.91
C LYS A 13 6.09 7.58 -9.60
N THR A 14 6.76 6.44 -9.59
CA THR A 14 6.78 5.53 -8.44
C THR A 14 8.20 5.21 -7.98
N VAL A 15 8.30 4.68 -6.76
CA VAL A 15 9.50 4.01 -6.23
C VAL A 15 9.09 2.65 -5.66
N PRO A 16 9.97 1.64 -5.66
CA PRO A 16 9.66 0.34 -5.06
C PRO A 16 9.26 0.48 -3.59
N GLY A 17 8.16 -0.18 -3.19
CA GLY A 17 7.72 -0.16 -1.80
C GLY A 17 8.73 -0.88 -0.89
N THR A 18 9.04 -0.25 0.23
CA THR A 18 9.87 -0.82 1.30
C THR A 18 9.13 -0.67 2.61
N GLU A 19 9.53 -1.43 3.63
CA GLU A 19 8.94 -1.26 4.97
C GLU A 19 9.04 0.20 5.42
N GLN A 20 10.25 0.78 5.30
CA GLN A 20 10.52 2.16 5.70
C GLN A 20 9.69 3.21 4.95
N ASN A 21 9.55 3.10 3.62
CA ASN A 21 8.83 4.12 2.85
C ASN A 21 7.31 3.95 2.87
N LEU A 22 6.82 2.79 3.31
CA LEU A 22 5.40 2.52 3.54
C LEU A 22 5.00 2.69 5.01
N SER A 23 5.96 2.83 5.93
CA SER A 23 5.66 3.11 7.34
C SER A 23 4.82 4.38 7.49
N LEU A 24 3.86 4.35 8.40
CA LEU A 24 3.16 5.54 8.83
C LEU A 24 4.15 6.56 9.40
N GLU A 25 3.94 7.84 9.09
CA GLU A 25 4.71 8.94 9.68
C GLU A 25 4.35 9.12 11.16
N GLN A 26 3.05 8.96 11.47
CA GLN A 26 2.52 8.87 12.81
C GLN A 26 1.76 7.55 12.94
N ASP A 27 2.28 6.65 13.75
CA ASP A 27 1.63 5.39 14.11
C ASP A 27 1.05 5.49 15.53
N MET A 28 0.13 4.59 15.84
CA MET A 28 -0.47 4.44 17.18
C MET A 28 -0.15 3.06 17.71
N HIS A 29 0.46 2.99 18.88
CA HIS A 29 0.68 1.76 19.63
C HIS A 29 -0.17 1.73 20.92
N PRO A 30 -0.73 0.58 21.33
CA PRO A 30 -1.50 0.44 22.58
C PRO A 30 -0.81 0.86 23.88
N PHE A 31 0.51 1.09 23.86
CA PHE A 31 1.29 1.53 25.03
C PHE A 31 1.60 3.03 25.01
N ASP A 32 1.18 3.75 23.98
CA ASP A 32 1.38 5.19 23.91
C ASP A 32 0.55 5.87 25.00
N GLN A 33 1.19 6.81 25.71
CA GLN A 33 0.56 7.56 26.81
C GLN A 33 -0.61 8.42 26.34
N THR A 34 -0.60 8.79 25.07
CA THR A 34 -1.65 9.54 24.39
C THR A 34 -1.99 8.83 23.08
N GLN A 35 -3.26 8.50 22.89
CA GLN A 35 -3.72 7.99 21.60
C GLN A 35 -3.82 9.15 20.61
N THR A 36 -2.99 9.09 19.58
CA THR A 36 -2.99 10.04 18.47
C THR A 36 -3.50 9.32 17.22
N GLU A 37 -4.21 10.04 16.35
CA GLU A 37 -4.64 9.47 15.08
C GLU A 37 -3.43 9.08 14.21
N CYS A 38 -3.55 7.96 13.51
CA CYS A 38 -2.54 7.53 12.55
C CYS A 38 -2.47 8.52 11.37
N SER A 39 -1.27 8.76 10.85
CA SER A 39 -1.10 9.49 9.60
C SER A 39 -1.81 8.77 8.45
N PRO A 40 -2.21 9.47 7.37
CA PRO A 40 -2.84 8.83 6.23
C PRO A 40 -1.93 7.76 5.58
N PRO A 41 -2.50 6.66 5.05
CA PRO A 41 -1.74 5.69 4.26
C PRO A 41 -1.22 6.28 2.95
N HIS A 42 -0.09 5.73 2.46
CA HIS A 42 0.61 6.19 1.25
C HIS A 42 -0.11 5.72 -0.02
N PRO A 43 -0.20 6.54 -1.06
CA PRO A 43 -0.72 6.10 -2.35
C PRO A 43 0.24 5.09 -3.00
N VAL A 44 -0.29 3.99 -3.53
CA VAL A 44 0.50 2.90 -4.11
C VAL A 44 -0.16 2.33 -5.37
N LEU A 45 0.64 1.60 -6.14
CA LEU A 45 0.17 0.60 -7.09
C LEU A 45 0.49 -0.79 -6.54
N VAL A 46 -0.51 -1.65 -6.38
CA VAL A 46 -0.36 -3.05 -5.98
C VAL A 46 -0.73 -3.93 -7.16
N ASP A 47 0.23 -4.67 -7.70
CA ASP A 47 0.07 -5.41 -8.96
C ASP A 47 -0.53 -4.55 -10.10
N GLY A 48 -0.18 -3.26 -10.09
CA GLY A 48 -0.67 -2.25 -11.04
C GLY A 48 -2.00 -1.61 -10.67
N MET A 49 -2.72 -2.12 -9.66
CA MET A 49 -3.99 -1.57 -9.19
C MET A 49 -3.76 -0.38 -8.25
N LEU A 50 -4.54 0.68 -8.41
CA LEU A 50 -4.46 1.86 -7.56
C LEU A 50 -5.01 1.57 -6.17
N GLY A 51 -4.34 2.12 -5.16
CA GLY A 51 -4.81 2.03 -3.80
C GLY A 51 -3.92 2.78 -2.81
N ARG A 52 -4.02 2.38 -1.56
CA ARG A 52 -3.27 2.95 -0.44
C ARG A 52 -2.66 1.85 0.41
N ALA A 53 -1.48 2.11 0.96
CA ALA A 53 -0.79 1.17 1.82
C ALA A 53 -0.14 1.86 3.01
N SER A 54 -0.09 1.15 4.12
CA SER A 54 0.65 1.56 5.31
C SER A 54 1.32 0.36 5.98
N VAL A 55 2.47 0.63 6.59
CA VAL A 55 3.11 -0.28 7.54
C VAL A 55 3.08 0.36 8.92
N GLY A 56 2.69 -0.41 9.92
CA GLY A 56 2.64 0.06 11.28
C GLY A 56 1.87 -0.88 12.19
N SER A 57 1.79 -0.48 13.45
CA SER A 57 1.00 -1.11 14.50
C SER A 57 -0.49 -0.92 14.21
N LEU A 58 -0.87 0.24 13.66
CA LEU A 58 -2.24 0.59 13.26
C LEU A 58 -3.20 0.48 14.45
N GLY A 59 -2.74 0.88 15.64
CA GLY A 59 -3.48 0.74 16.90
C GLY A 59 -3.45 -0.66 17.52
N GLY A 60 -2.81 -1.65 16.89
CA GLY A 60 -2.62 -2.98 17.43
C GLY A 60 -1.23 -3.18 18.07
N TYR A 61 -0.99 -4.37 18.63
CA TYR A 61 0.26 -4.70 19.34
C TYR A 61 1.43 -5.14 18.45
N SER A 62 1.26 -5.16 17.14
CA SER A 62 2.28 -5.73 16.24
C SER A 62 2.27 -5.00 14.92
N THR A 63 3.44 -4.86 14.30
CA THR A 63 3.57 -4.32 12.96
C THR A 63 2.79 -5.17 11.95
N ARG A 64 2.06 -4.49 11.07
CA ARG A 64 1.25 -5.05 9.99
C ARG A 64 1.50 -4.23 8.74
N ILE A 65 1.25 -4.84 7.59
CA ILE A 65 0.98 -4.14 6.36
C ILE A 65 -0.54 -4.09 6.15
N CYS A 66 -1.07 -2.93 5.82
CA CYS A 66 -2.46 -2.70 5.44
C CYS A 66 -2.50 -2.20 4.01
N ILE A 67 -3.39 -2.77 3.20
CA ILE A 67 -3.60 -2.46 1.79
C ILE A 67 -5.09 -2.21 1.58
N GLU A 68 -5.40 -1.07 0.97
CA GLU A 68 -6.75 -0.66 0.55
C GLU A 68 -6.70 -0.42 -0.96
N LEU A 69 -7.52 -1.13 -1.74
CA LEU A 69 -7.51 -1.04 -3.20
C LEU A 69 -8.83 -0.47 -3.71
N ASP A 70 -8.75 0.34 -4.76
CA ASP A 70 -9.92 0.93 -5.42
C ASP A 70 -10.76 -0.13 -6.15
N GLU A 71 -10.11 -1.22 -6.57
CA GLU A 71 -10.70 -2.37 -7.26
C GLU A 71 -10.38 -3.68 -6.53
N GLU A 72 -11.22 -4.70 -6.72
CA GLU A 72 -11.07 -5.99 -6.05
C GLU A 72 -9.88 -6.79 -6.61
N HIS A 73 -8.89 -7.08 -5.76
CA HIS A 73 -7.76 -7.93 -6.11
C HIS A 73 -8.08 -9.41 -5.83
N PRO A 74 -7.74 -10.36 -6.73
CA PRO A 74 -8.12 -11.77 -6.58
C PRO A 74 -7.60 -12.43 -5.29
N ASP A 75 -6.43 -12.02 -4.79
CA ASP A 75 -5.85 -12.55 -3.56
C ASP A 75 -6.05 -11.67 -2.32
N LEU A 76 -6.30 -10.37 -2.49
CA LEU A 76 -6.27 -9.39 -1.39
C LEU A 76 -7.67 -8.80 -1.10
N GLY A 77 -8.63 -8.97 -2.02
CA GLY A 77 -9.88 -8.23 -1.99
C GLY A 77 -9.65 -6.73 -2.18
N THR A 78 -10.57 -5.91 -1.69
CA THR A 78 -10.43 -4.44 -1.62
C THR A 78 -9.74 -3.97 -0.34
N TYR A 79 -9.67 -4.83 0.68
CA TYR A 79 -9.05 -4.54 1.97
C TYR A 79 -8.28 -5.76 2.48
N PHE A 80 -6.99 -5.57 2.74
CA PHE A 80 -6.10 -6.62 3.23
C PHE A 80 -5.21 -6.12 4.35
N VAL A 81 -5.11 -6.88 5.43
CA VAL A 81 -4.22 -6.58 6.55
C VAL A 81 -3.57 -7.85 7.08
N THR A 82 -2.26 -7.84 7.28
CA THR A 82 -1.55 -8.98 7.87
C THR A 82 -0.31 -8.55 8.64
N LYS A 83 -0.01 -9.29 9.72
CA LYS A 83 1.27 -9.22 10.45
C LYS A 83 2.33 -10.18 9.88
N TYR A 84 1.92 -11.09 9.01
CA TYR A 84 2.79 -12.10 8.40
C TYR A 84 3.19 -11.63 7.01
N PHE A 85 4.02 -10.59 6.95
CA PHE A 85 4.56 -10.06 5.69
C PHE A 85 6.08 -9.92 5.78
N ARG A 86 6.75 -9.91 4.62
CA ARG A 86 8.16 -9.57 4.48
C ARG A 86 8.41 -8.86 3.16
N ILE A 87 9.23 -7.81 3.20
CA ILE A 87 9.73 -7.11 2.02
C ILE A 87 11.25 -7.31 1.95
N ASN A 88 11.68 -8.48 1.44
CA ASN A 88 13.10 -8.79 1.30
C ASN A 88 13.72 -8.11 0.08
N THR A 89 12.92 -7.86 -0.95
CA THR A 89 13.30 -7.16 -2.18
C THR A 89 12.40 -5.95 -2.33
N PRO A 90 12.95 -4.73 -2.49
CA PRO A 90 12.14 -3.54 -2.69
C PRO A 90 11.11 -3.73 -3.80
N GLY A 91 9.85 -3.44 -3.48
CA GLY A 91 8.72 -3.55 -4.38
C GLY A 91 8.06 -4.92 -4.48
N THR A 92 8.49 -5.91 -3.70
CA THR A 92 7.83 -7.23 -3.61
C THR A 92 7.51 -7.55 -2.15
N VAL A 93 6.23 -7.78 -1.86
CA VAL A 93 5.77 -8.24 -0.55
C VAL A 93 5.47 -9.73 -0.64
N THR A 94 6.09 -10.52 0.24
CA THR A 94 5.68 -11.90 0.48
C THR A 94 4.82 -11.93 1.74
N TRP A 95 3.80 -12.79 1.77
CA TRP A 95 2.87 -12.85 2.90
C TRP A 95 2.34 -14.24 3.20
N GLY A 96 1.85 -14.41 4.43
CA GLY A 96 1.33 -15.67 4.93
C GLY A 96 2.41 -16.75 5.05
N HIS A 97 1.99 -18.01 4.94
CA HIS A 97 2.87 -19.18 5.04
C HIS A 97 2.97 -19.97 3.73
N GLU A 98 2.20 -19.58 2.71
CA GLU A 98 2.03 -20.32 1.44
C GLU A 98 2.93 -19.79 0.31
N GLY A 99 3.84 -18.86 0.61
CA GLY A 99 4.74 -18.28 -0.40
C GLY A 99 4.04 -17.31 -1.37
N LYS A 100 2.84 -16.82 -1.03
CA LYS A 100 2.14 -15.81 -1.82
C LYS A 100 2.91 -14.48 -1.83
N SER A 101 2.79 -13.75 -2.93
CA SER A 101 3.43 -12.45 -3.08
C SER A 101 2.63 -11.51 -3.97
N PHE A 102 2.80 -10.21 -3.76
CA PHE A 102 2.33 -9.16 -4.67
C PHE A 102 3.43 -8.11 -4.85
N SER A 103 3.39 -7.41 -5.98
CA SER A 103 4.23 -6.24 -6.22
C SER A 103 3.61 -4.99 -5.61
N ILE A 104 4.44 -4.08 -5.12
CA ILE A 104 4.00 -2.82 -4.53
C ILE A 104 4.93 -1.67 -4.94
N GLN A 105 4.35 -0.57 -5.40
CA GLN A 105 5.07 0.62 -5.82
C GLN A 105 4.48 1.83 -5.12
N LYS A 106 5.28 2.58 -4.35
CA LYS A 106 4.84 3.83 -3.74
C LYS A 106 4.77 4.93 -4.80
N ILE A 107 3.63 5.57 -4.92
CA ILE A 107 3.44 6.71 -5.82
C ILE A 107 4.06 7.94 -5.15
N ILE A 108 4.99 8.60 -5.84
CA ILE A 108 5.63 9.84 -5.36
C ILE A 108 5.12 11.08 -6.08
N GLN A 109 4.63 10.94 -7.32
CA GLN A 109 3.96 12.00 -8.09
C GLN A 109 2.94 11.36 -9.04
N GLY A 110 1.73 11.91 -9.11
CA GLY A 110 0.75 11.59 -10.15
C GLY A 110 0.62 12.77 -11.10
N THR A 111 0.85 12.54 -12.40
CA THR A 111 0.61 13.55 -13.43
C THR A 111 -0.65 13.17 -14.20
N HIS A 112 -1.72 13.93 -14.02
CA HIS A 112 -2.88 13.88 -14.91
C HIS A 112 -2.53 14.74 -16.13
N SER A 113 -2.35 14.10 -17.29
CA SER A 113 -2.16 14.79 -18.58
C SER A 113 -3.46 14.84 -19.34
#